data_AF-A0A222T0B9-F1
#
_entry.id   AF-A0A222T0B9-F1
#
_cell.length_a   1.000
_cell.length_b   1.000
_cell.length_c   1.000
_cell.angle_alpha   90.00
_cell.angle_beta   90.00
_cell.angle_gamma   90.00
#
_symmetry.space_group_name_H-M   'P 1'
#
loop_
_entity.id
_entity.type
_entity.pdbx_description
1 polymer ?
#
loop_
_entity_poly.entity_id
_entity_poly.type
_entity_poly.pdbx_seq_one_letter_code
_entity_poly.pdbx_strand_id
1 'polypeptide(L)'
;MVPLVTGLGGAVIGAVVAVYVPARQRRDQARQEERSLQESLLREEIRTLTHLRTTGWAWLQVLLRAHQSLQGGLDLDLTRFDDENTKASFKSAFAGYTRMSLPTTDPELERLSAEIFDELQDLSRRLRERIVAGSRTEQGVPDSSGQIDRIRELRAALNVKLLERIEQISRQLL
;
A
#
# COMPACT_ATOMS: atom_id res chain seq x y z
N MET A 1 -28.41 28.41 72.35
CA MET A 1 -28.57 29.05 71.03
C MET A 1 -27.46 28.57 70.13
N VAL A 2 -27.77 27.86 69.06
CA VAL A 2 -26.84 27.27 68.08
C VAL A 2 -26.94 28.08 66.79
N PRO A 3 -25.85 28.62 66.20
CA PRO A 3 -25.93 29.20 64.88
C PRO A 3 -25.72 28.12 63.82
N LEU A 4 -26.78 27.97 63.02
CA LEU A 4 -26.93 27.07 61.89
C LEU A 4 -26.51 27.86 60.63
N VAL A 5 -25.20 27.99 60.38
CA VAL A 5 -24.68 28.71 59.20
C VAL A 5 -23.48 27.94 58.63
N THR A 6 -23.75 26.81 57.98
CA THR A 6 -22.69 26.06 57.25
C THR A 6 -23.26 25.19 56.13
N GLY A 7 -24.44 25.53 55.58
CA GLY A 7 -25.13 24.69 54.58
C GLY A 7 -25.04 25.16 53.13
N LEU A 8 -24.88 26.45 52.87
CA LEU A 8 -25.13 27.02 51.53
C LEU A 8 -23.88 27.15 50.63
N GLY A 9 -22.67 27.08 51.18
CA GLY A 9 -21.43 27.19 50.39
C GLY A 9 -21.07 25.93 49.59
N GLY A 10 -21.41 24.74 50.09
CA GLY A 10 -21.03 23.47 49.46
C GLY A 10 -21.88 23.09 48.24
N ALA A 11 -23.16 23.46 48.23
CA ALA A 11 -24.11 23.06 47.19
C ALA A 11 -23.83 23.74 45.83
N VAL A 12 -23.39 25.00 45.84
CA VAL A 12 -23.08 25.76 44.61
C VAL A 12 -21.79 25.25 43.96
N ILE A 13 -20.79 24.84 44.75
CA ILE A 13 -19.52 24.29 44.24
C ILE A 13 -19.75 22.89 43.64
N GLY A 14 -20.56 22.04 44.30
CA GLY A 14 -20.90 20.70 43.79
C GLY A 14 -21.64 20.72 42.45
N ALA A 15 -22.56 21.67 42.25
CA ALA A 15 -23.32 21.81 41.00
C ALA A 15 -22.45 22.26 39.81
N VAL A 16 -21.47 23.15 40.03
CA VAL A 16 -20.54 23.58 38.98
C VAL A 16 -19.59 22.44 38.59
N VAL A 17 -19.07 21.67 39.56
CA VAL A 17 -18.22 20.50 39.27
C VAL A 17 -18.98 19.41 38.51
N ALA A 18 -20.23 19.14 38.87
CA ALA A 18 -21.06 18.12 38.22
C ALA A 18 -21.39 18.42 36.75
N VAL A 19 -21.37 19.68 36.32
CA VAL A 19 -21.59 20.08 34.92
C VAL A 19 -20.26 20.24 34.16
N TYR A 20 -19.21 20.75 34.82
CA TYR A 20 -17.92 21.03 34.17
C TYR A 20 -17.08 19.76 33.93
N VAL A 21 -17.15 18.77 34.82
CA VAL A 21 -16.42 17.50 34.71
C VAL A 21 -16.87 16.67 33.50
N PRO A 22 -18.17 16.37 33.28
CA PRO A 22 -18.59 15.57 32.12
C PRO A 22 -18.38 16.30 30.78
N ALA A 23 -18.45 17.64 30.74
CA ALA A 23 -18.15 18.42 29.54
C ALA A 23 -16.64 18.37 29.17
N ARG A 24 -15.76 18.34 30.17
CA ARG A 24 -14.31 18.18 29.96
C ARG A 24 -13.97 16.74 29.57
N GLN A 25 -14.62 15.77 30.21
CA GLN A 25 -14.46 14.34 29.91
C GLN A 25 -14.93 13.98 28.48
N ARG A 26 -16.03 14.58 27.99
CA ARG A 26 -16.46 14.43 26.59
C ARG A 26 -15.48 15.05 25.58
N ARG A 27 -14.85 16.18 25.92
CA ARG A 27 -13.83 16.79 25.06
C ARG A 27 -12.55 15.96 25.03
N ASP A 28 -12.17 15.36 26.14
CA ASP A 28 -10.99 14.50 26.20
C ASP A 28 -11.25 13.14 25.53
N GLN A 29 -12.47 12.59 25.65
CA GLN A 29 -12.90 11.40 24.89
C GLN A 29 -12.93 11.67 23.38
N ALA A 30 -13.52 12.78 22.92
CA ALA A 30 -13.53 13.13 21.49
C ALA A 30 -12.10 13.28 20.93
N ARG A 31 -11.19 13.91 21.70
CA ARG A 31 -9.77 14.02 21.32
C ARG A 31 -9.05 12.68 21.32
N GLN A 32 -9.39 11.76 22.22
CA GLN A 32 -8.83 10.41 22.24
C GLN A 32 -9.33 9.58 21.06
N GLU A 33 -10.62 9.67 20.73
CA GLU A 33 -11.22 9.03 19.55
C GLU A 33 -10.59 9.55 18.26
N GLU A 34 -10.46 10.87 18.09
CA GLU A 34 -9.79 11.49 16.95
C GLU A 34 -8.34 11.01 16.78
N ARG A 35 -7.57 10.96 17.89
CA ARG A 35 -6.19 10.43 17.86
C ARG A 35 -6.16 8.96 17.47
N SER A 36 -7.04 8.14 18.03
CA SER A 36 -7.10 6.71 17.73
C SER A 36 -7.46 6.44 16.26
N LEU A 37 -8.37 7.24 15.70
CA LEU A 37 -8.72 7.18 14.28
C LEU A 37 -7.53 7.60 13.42
N GLN A 38 -6.87 8.70 13.75
CA GLN A 38 -5.68 9.15 13.04
C GLN A 38 -4.56 8.10 13.07
N GLU A 39 -4.26 7.52 14.23
CA GLU A 39 -3.28 6.43 14.35
C GLU A 39 -3.68 5.20 13.52
N SER A 40 -4.97 4.85 13.48
CA SER A 40 -5.45 3.73 12.67
C SER A 40 -5.25 3.96 11.16
N LEU A 41 -5.52 5.20 10.70
CA LEU A 41 -5.31 5.58 9.30
C LEU A 41 -3.83 5.53 8.92
N LEU A 42 -2.95 6.04 9.78
CA LEU A 42 -1.50 6.01 9.55
C LEU A 42 -0.95 4.57 9.51
N ARG A 43 -1.44 3.69 10.39
CA ARG A 43 -1.05 2.26 10.36
C ARG A 43 -1.54 1.55 9.10
N GLU A 44 -2.77 1.85 8.66
CA GLU A 44 -3.31 1.28 7.42
C GLU A 44 -2.57 1.79 6.18
N GLU A 45 -2.10 3.05 6.20
CA GLU A 45 -1.22 3.58 5.15
C GLU A 45 0.10 2.82 5.09
N ILE A 46 0.80 2.63 6.22
CA ILE A 46 2.04 1.82 6.27
C ILE A 46 1.80 0.41 5.74
N ARG A 47 0.68 -0.23 6.15
CA ARG A 47 0.30 -1.57 5.69
C ARG A 47 0.12 -1.60 4.18
N THR A 48 -0.59 -0.63 3.62
CA THR A 48 -0.89 -0.56 2.19
C THR A 48 0.37 -0.31 1.35
N LEU A 49 1.25 0.60 1.79
CA LEU A 49 2.55 0.86 1.16
C LEU A 49 3.45 -0.38 1.17
N THR A 50 3.47 -1.10 2.30
CA THR A 50 4.19 -2.38 2.42
C THR A 50 3.61 -3.43 1.48
N HIS A 51 2.28 -3.49 1.37
CA HIS A 51 1.62 -4.45 0.49
C HIS A 51 2.00 -4.19 -0.97
N LEU A 52 1.88 -2.94 -1.43
CA LEU A 52 2.26 -2.52 -2.79
C LEU A 52 3.71 -2.92 -3.14
N ARG A 53 4.64 -2.72 -2.20
CA ARG A 53 6.06 -3.13 -2.33
C ARG A 53 6.21 -4.63 -2.57
N THR A 54 5.46 -5.45 -1.83
CA THR A 54 5.57 -6.91 -1.88
C THR A 54 4.88 -7.51 -3.10
N THR A 55 3.72 -7.00 -3.49
CA THR A 55 2.91 -7.53 -4.59
C THR A 55 3.54 -7.23 -5.95
N GLY A 56 4.05 -6.01 -6.16
CA GLY A 56 4.75 -5.66 -7.40
C GLY A 56 6.02 -6.49 -7.62
N TRP A 57 6.73 -6.84 -6.55
CA TRP A 57 7.85 -7.78 -6.62
C TRP A 57 7.42 -9.19 -7.04
N ALA A 58 6.34 -9.70 -6.46
CA ALA A 58 5.83 -11.03 -6.80
C ALA A 58 5.45 -11.12 -8.28
N TRP A 59 4.85 -10.07 -8.85
CA TRP A 59 4.52 -10.03 -10.27
C TRP A 59 5.76 -10.03 -11.15
N LEU A 60 6.75 -9.17 -10.86
CA LEU A 60 8.04 -9.18 -11.57
C LEU A 60 8.71 -10.55 -11.53
N GLN A 61 8.64 -11.27 -10.40
CA GLN A 61 9.24 -12.60 -10.26
C GLN A 61 8.58 -13.65 -11.19
N VAL A 62 7.26 -13.58 -11.38
CA VAL A 62 6.56 -14.45 -12.34
C VAL A 62 7.07 -14.17 -13.76
N LEU A 63 7.18 -12.89 -14.13
CA LEU A 63 7.63 -12.49 -15.47
C LEU A 63 9.11 -12.83 -15.72
N LEU A 64 9.98 -12.62 -14.73
CA LEU A 64 11.40 -13.00 -14.79
C LEU A 64 11.57 -14.50 -15.01
N ARG A 65 10.83 -15.33 -14.27
CA ARG A 65 10.89 -16.78 -14.42
C ARG A 65 10.46 -17.21 -15.81
N ALA A 66 9.34 -16.67 -16.30
CA ALA A 66 8.86 -16.94 -17.66
C ALA A 66 9.88 -16.51 -18.72
N HIS A 67 10.46 -15.31 -18.58
CA HIS A 67 11.50 -14.83 -19.49
C HIS A 67 12.74 -15.75 -19.51
N GLN A 68 13.24 -16.15 -18.34
CA GLN A 68 14.38 -17.06 -18.22
C GLN A 68 14.09 -18.44 -18.81
N SER A 69 12.89 -18.98 -18.58
CA SER A 69 12.46 -20.24 -19.19
C SER A 69 12.42 -20.16 -20.72
N LEU A 70 11.86 -19.08 -21.27
CA LEU A 70 11.85 -18.85 -22.73
C LEU A 70 13.27 -18.72 -23.29
N GLN A 71 14.16 -17.96 -22.63
CA GLN A 71 15.57 -17.85 -23.04
C GLN A 71 16.31 -19.19 -22.99
N GLY A 72 15.99 -20.05 -22.02
CA GLY A 72 16.51 -21.41 -21.93
C GLY A 72 15.92 -22.39 -22.96
N GLY A 73 15.01 -21.94 -23.83
CA GLY A 73 14.32 -22.79 -24.81
C GLY A 73 13.33 -23.77 -24.17
N LEU A 74 12.94 -23.55 -22.92
CA LEU A 74 11.96 -24.38 -22.22
C LEU A 74 10.56 -24.02 -22.70
N ASP A 75 9.76 -25.05 -22.92
CA ASP A 75 8.34 -24.87 -23.19
C ASP A 75 7.62 -24.47 -21.90
N LEU A 76 6.72 -23.49 -22.01
CA LEU A 76 5.97 -22.95 -20.88
C LEU A 76 4.51 -23.34 -21.04
N ASP A 77 3.94 -23.89 -19.97
CA ASP A 77 2.51 -24.07 -19.88
C ASP A 77 1.82 -22.69 -19.82
N LEU A 78 1.18 -22.31 -20.93
CA LEU A 78 0.46 -21.06 -21.07
C LEU A 78 -0.63 -20.89 -20.01
N THR A 79 -1.34 -21.97 -19.68
CA THR A 79 -2.44 -21.92 -18.70
C THR A 79 -1.88 -21.58 -17.32
N ARG A 80 -0.80 -22.28 -16.94
CA ARG A 80 -0.12 -22.02 -15.67
C ARG A 80 0.47 -20.60 -15.61
N PHE A 81 1.06 -20.13 -16.71
CA PHE A 81 1.58 -18.78 -16.81
C PHE A 81 0.46 -17.74 -16.63
N ASP A 82 -0.64 -17.87 -17.35
CA ASP A 82 -1.78 -16.95 -17.29
C ASP A 82 -2.40 -16.94 -15.87
N ASP A 83 -2.48 -18.08 -15.19
CA ASP A 83 -2.95 -18.19 -13.81
C ASP A 83 -2.01 -17.48 -12.81
N GLU A 84 -0.70 -17.77 -12.87
CA GLU A 84 0.30 -17.16 -11.98
C GLU A 84 0.37 -15.65 -12.20
N ASN A 85 0.32 -15.21 -13.46
CA ASN A 85 0.35 -13.81 -13.86
C ASN A 85 -0.92 -13.06 -13.42
N THR A 86 -2.11 -13.62 -13.65
CA THR A 86 -3.39 -13.02 -13.24
C THR A 86 -3.47 -12.89 -11.73
N LYS A 87 -3.03 -13.91 -10.99
CA LYS A 87 -2.98 -13.87 -9.53
C LYS A 87 -2.04 -12.78 -9.02
N ALA A 88 -0.90 -12.59 -9.65
CA ALA A 88 0.08 -11.60 -9.24
C ALA A 88 -0.33 -10.16 -9.63
N SER A 89 -0.91 -9.98 -10.82
CA SER A 89 -1.42 -8.69 -11.29
C SER A 89 -2.61 -8.23 -10.45
N PHE A 90 -3.56 -9.12 -10.14
CA PHE A 90 -4.72 -8.79 -9.29
C PHE A 90 -4.31 -8.34 -7.89
N LYS A 91 -3.38 -9.06 -7.24
CA LYS A 91 -2.86 -8.66 -5.93
C LYS A 91 -2.21 -7.27 -5.97
N SER A 92 -1.47 -6.99 -7.05
CA SER A 92 -0.80 -5.70 -7.22
C SER A 92 -1.82 -4.58 -7.47
N ALA A 93 -2.77 -4.78 -8.38
CA ALA A 93 -3.84 -3.82 -8.67
C ALA A 93 -4.69 -3.53 -7.44
N PHE A 94 -5.02 -4.56 -6.64
CA PHE A 94 -5.75 -4.39 -5.38
C PHE A 94 -4.97 -3.56 -4.36
N ALA A 95 -3.65 -3.78 -4.24
CA ALA A 95 -2.80 -2.95 -3.39
C ALA A 95 -2.75 -1.49 -3.86
N GLY A 96 -2.71 -1.25 -5.17
CA GLY A 96 -2.79 0.09 -5.77
C GLY A 96 -4.13 0.78 -5.51
N TYR A 97 -5.24 0.05 -5.68
CA TYR A 97 -6.59 0.57 -5.43
C TYR A 97 -6.82 0.92 -3.96
N THR A 98 -6.41 0.04 -3.04
CA THR A 98 -6.50 0.27 -1.58
C THR A 98 -5.78 1.55 -1.19
N ARG A 99 -4.63 1.82 -1.81
CA ARG A 99 -3.86 3.04 -1.56
C ARG A 99 -4.59 4.31 -2.01
N MET A 100 -5.23 4.27 -3.18
CA MET A 100 -5.94 5.43 -3.73
C MET A 100 -7.15 5.86 -2.86
N SER A 101 -7.60 4.97 -1.96
CA SER A 101 -8.65 5.28 -0.96
C SER A 101 -8.15 6.01 0.29
N LEU A 102 -6.83 6.19 0.45
CA LEU A 102 -6.23 6.87 1.58
C LEU A 102 -6.14 8.39 1.35
N PRO A 103 -6.32 9.21 2.41
CA PRO A 103 -6.43 10.66 2.29
C PRO A 103 -5.14 11.38 1.90
N THR A 104 -3.98 10.70 1.95
CA THR A 104 -2.69 11.30 1.58
C THR A 104 -2.13 10.63 0.34
N THR A 105 -2.20 11.32 -0.79
CA THR A 105 -1.65 10.86 -2.07
C THR A 105 -0.37 11.62 -2.38
N ASP A 106 0.74 10.88 -2.41
CA ASP A 106 2.02 11.35 -2.93
C ASP A 106 2.01 11.21 -4.46
N PRO A 107 1.98 12.31 -5.23
CA PRO A 107 1.81 12.28 -6.68
C PRO A 107 3.00 11.64 -7.41
N GLU A 108 4.22 11.77 -6.86
CA GLU A 108 5.39 11.13 -7.45
C GLU A 108 5.30 9.61 -7.29
N LEU A 109 4.83 9.17 -6.13
CA LEU A 109 4.67 7.77 -5.83
C LEU A 109 3.51 7.15 -6.66
N GLU A 110 2.40 7.87 -6.85
CA GLU A 110 1.35 7.45 -7.78
C GLU A 110 1.87 7.29 -9.20
N ARG A 111 2.64 8.28 -9.69
CA ARG A 111 3.24 8.23 -11.03
C ARG A 111 4.16 7.02 -11.19
N LEU A 112 5.09 6.82 -10.25
CA LEU A 112 6.01 5.67 -10.26
C LEU A 112 5.27 4.33 -10.17
N SER A 113 4.18 4.27 -9.39
CA SER A 113 3.36 3.07 -9.30
C SER A 113 2.73 2.78 -10.66
N ALA A 114 2.05 3.75 -11.26
CA ALA A 114 1.42 3.61 -12.57
C ALA A 114 2.42 3.19 -13.66
N GLU A 115 3.58 3.85 -13.73
CA GLU A 115 4.65 3.52 -14.68
C GLU A 115 5.11 2.05 -14.54
N ILE A 116 5.25 1.53 -13.32
CA ILE A 116 5.61 0.13 -13.09
C ILE A 116 4.49 -0.82 -13.48
N PHE A 117 3.23 -0.47 -13.19
CA PHE A 117 2.08 -1.29 -13.57
C PHE A 117 2.01 -1.45 -15.10
N ASP A 118 2.16 -0.36 -15.83
CA ASP A 118 2.14 -0.35 -17.29
C ASP A 118 3.27 -1.21 -17.86
N GLU A 119 4.50 -1.04 -17.37
CA GLU A 119 5.65 -1.83 -17.82
C GLU A 119 5.53 -3.33 -17.51
N LEU A 120 4.98 -3.68 -16.34
CA LEU A 120 4.71 -5.09 -15.98
C LEU A 120 3.62 -5.69 -16.87
N GLN A 121 2.58 -4.92 -17.20
CA GLN A 121 1.50 -5.36 -18.07
C GLN A 121 1.99 -5.56 -19.51
N ASP A 122 2.80 -4.64 -20.02
CA ASP A 122 3.40 -4.75 -21.35
C ASP A 122 4.36 -5.94 -21.44
N LEU A 123 5.21 -6.15 -20.43
CA LEU A 123 6.09 -7.33 -20.38
C LEU A 123 5.28 -8.62 -20.31
N SER A 124 4.22 -8.65 -19.49
CA SER A 124 3.30 -9.79 -19.41
C SER A 124 2.70 -10.15 -20.76
N ARG A 125 2.18 -9.14 -21.49
CA ARG A 125 1.61 -9.31 -22.83
C ARG A 125 2.63 -9.88 -23.81
N ARG A 126 3.84 -9.33 -23.86
CA ARG A 126 4.92 -9.79 -24.75
C ARG A 126 5.34 -11.23 -24.45
N LEU A 127 5.50 -11.58 -23.17
CA LEU A 127 5.84 -12.95 -22.77
C LEU A 127 4.72 -13.91 -23.14
N ARG A 128 3.46 -13.54 -22.95
CA ARG A 128 2.30 -14.33 -23.36
C ARG A 128 2.28 -14.57 -24.87
N GLU A 129 2.40 -13.51 -25.67
CA GLU A 129 2.49 -13.58 -27.14
C GLU A 129 3.60 -14.56 -27.57
N ARG A 130 4.75 -14.53 -26.89
CA ARG A 130 5.86 -15.45 -27.16
C ARG A 130 5.57 -16.89 -26.77
N ILE A 131 4.95 -17.13 -25.63
CA ILE A 131 4.55 -18.48 -25.19
C ILE A 131 3.55 -19.07 -26.20
N VAL A 132 2.56 -18.28 -26.62
CA VAL A 132 1.56 -18.69 -27.64
C VAL A 132 2.22 -19.02 -28.99
N ALA A 133 3.22 -18.25 -29.41
CA ALA A 133 3.95 -18.52 -30.65
C ALA A 133 4.78 -19.82 -30.60
N GLY A 134 5.14 -20.29 -29.39
CA GLY A 134 5.85 -21.56 -29.19
C GLY A 134 7.29 -21.58 -29.72
N SER A 135 8.02 -22.66 -29.47
CA SER A 135 9.44 -22.81 -29.86
C SER A 135 9.69 -22.92 -31.37
N ARG A 136 8.64 -22.92 -32.21
CA ARG A 136 8.70 -23.18 -33.66
C ARG A 136 8.91 -21.95 -34.54
N THR A 137 8.81 -20.74 -34.00
CA THR A 137 9.13 -19.53 -34.77
C THR A 137 10.65 -19.37 -34.89
N GLU A 138 11.17 -19.26 -36.12
CA GLU A 138 12.59 -18.96 -36.42
C GLU A 138 13.05 -17.61 -35.84
N GLN A 139 12.12 -16.76 -35.42
CA GLN A 139 12.38 -15.58 -34.62
C GLN A 139 12.83 -16.01 -33.21
N GLY A 140 14.10 -15.74 -32.91
CA GLY A 140 14.71 -15.96 -31.60
C GLY A 140 13.92 -15.32 -30.46
N VAL A 141 14.25 -15.69 -29.22
CA VAL A 141 13.59 -15.15 -28.02
C VAL A 141 13.71 -13.62 -28.02
N PRO A 142 12.60 -12.87 -27.97
CA PRO A 142 12.65 -11.42 -27.96
C PRO A 142 13.43 -10.94 -26.73
N ASP A 143 14.46 -10.14 -26.98
CA ASP A 143 15.28 -9.59 -25.91
C ASP A 143 14.45 -8.59 -25.10
N SER A 144 13.99 -9.06 -23.93
CA SER A 144 13.25 -8.25 -22.96
C SER A 144 14.15 -7.75 -21.84
N SER A 145 15.47 -7.96 -21.94
CA SER A 145 16.43 -7.62 -20.88
C SER A 145 16.39 -6.13 -20.56
N GLY A 146 16.38 -5.27 -21.58
CA GLY A 146 16.27 -3.82 -21.39
C GLY A 146 14.97 -3.39 -20.70
N GLN A 147 13.84 -4.05 -20.99
CA GLN A 147 12.57 -3.77 -20.31
C GLN A 147 12.58 -4.26 -18.87
N ILE A 148 13.16 -5.44 -18.62
CA ILE A 148 13.34 -5.98 -17.26
C ILE A 148 14.22 -5.07 -16.41
N ASP A 149 15.31 -4.56 -16.96
CA ASP A 149 16.20 -3.64 -16.26
C ASP A 149 15.50 -2.30 -15.97
N ARG A 150 14.73 -1.77 -16.92
CA ARG A 150 13.86 -0.61 -16.68
C ARG A 150 12.86 -0.84 -15.54
N ILE A 151 12.19 -1.99 -15.51
CA ILE A 151 11.25 -2.34 -14.42
C ILE A 151 11.98 -2.42 -13.08
N ARG A 152 13.21 -2.97 -13.05
CA ARG A 152 14.03 -3.04 -11.83
C ARG A 152 14.42 -1.65 -11.34
N GLU A 153 14.82 -0.75 -12.24
CA GLU A 153 15.15 0.64 -11.93
C GLU A 153 13.96 1.40 -11.39
N LEU A 154 12.81 1.34 -12.09
CA LEU A 154 11.57 1.96 -11.63
C LEU A 154 11.18 1.41 -10.25
N ARG A 155 11.27 0.09 -10.04
CA ARG A 155 11.00 -0.52 -8.74
C ARG A 155 11.96 -0.03 -7.67
N ALA A 156 13.24 0.15 -7.98
CA ALA A 156 14.21 0.67 -7.02
C ALA A 156 13.82 2.11 -6.61
N ALA A 157 13.47 2.97 -7.56
CA ALA A 157 12.99 4.31 -7.30
C ALA A 157 11.69 4.32 -6.47
N LEU A 158 10.71 3.49 -6.85
CA LEU A 158 9.46 3.31 -6.09
C LEU A 158 9.75 2.85 -4.65
N ASN A 159 10.66 1.89 -4.47
CA ASN A 159 10.99 1.35 -3.16
C ASN A 159 11.65 2.39 -2.24
N VAL A 160 12.50 3.26 -2.78
CA VAL A 160 13.07 4.40 -2.03
C VAL A 160 11.93 5.30 -1.54
N LYS A 161 11.02 5.72 -2.43
CA LYS A 161 9.89 6.59 -2.09
C LYS A 161 8.93 5.95 -1.08
N LEU A 162 8.65 4.65 -1.23
CA LEU A 162 7.83 3.90 -0.28
C LEU A 162 8.46 3.88 1.11
N LEU A 163 9.77 3.68 1.20
CA LEU A 163 10.48 3.67 2.48
C LEU A 163 10.52 5.05 3.12
N GLU A 164 10.82 6.10 2.34
CA GLU A 164 10.77 7.49 2.80
C GLU A 164 9.39 7.83 3.38
N ARG A 165 8.31 7.44 2.69
CA ARG A 165 6.95 7.68 3.15
C ARG A 165 6.60 6.88 4.41
N ILE A 166 6.97 5.61 4.48
CA ILE A 166 6.78 4.78 5.68
C ILE A 166 7.51 5.38 6.88
N GLU A 167 8.75 5.85 6.68
CA GLU A 167 9.53 6.49 7.74
C GLU A 167 8.89 7.80 8.20
N GLN A 168 8.44 8.63 7.26
CA GLN A 168 7.73 9.88 7.57
C GLN A 168 6.48 9.61 8.42
N ILE A 169 5.67 8.61 8.06
CA ILE A 169 4.47 8.23 8.83
C ILE A 169 4.86 7.66 10.19
N SER A 170 5.90 6.82 10.25
CA SER A 170 6.38 6.23 11.50
C SER A 170 6.81 7.30 12.51
N ARG A 171 7.46 8.38 12.04
CA ARG A 171 7.80 9.54 12.89
C ARG A 171 6.57 10.32 13.38
N GLN A 172 5.45 10.27 12.68
CA GLN A 172 4.19 10.90 13.12
C GLN A 172 3.45 10.08 14.18
N LEU A 173 3.79 8.79 14.31
CA LEU A 173 3.22 7.86 15.29
C LEU A 173 4.02 7.82 16.61
N LEU A 174 5.22 8.42 16.66
CA LEU A 174 6.09 8.52 17.83
C LEU A 174 5.88 9.85 18.56
#